data_AF-A0A1Y2R5Y7-F1
#
_entry.id   AF-A0A1Y2R5Y7-F1
#
_cell.length_a   1.000
_cell.length_b   1.000
_cell.length_c   1.000
_cell.angle_alpha   90.00
_cell.angle_beta   90.00
_cell.angle_gamma   90.00
#
_symmetry.space_group_name_H-M   'P 1'
#
loop_
_entity.id
_entity.type
_entity.pdbx_description
1 polymer ?
#
loop_
_entity_poly.entity_id
_entity_poly.type
_entity_poly.pdbx_seq_one_letter_code
_entity_poly.pdbx_strand_id
1 'polypeptide(L)'
;MGDPTIGGWVTVALYIVVAVACHKVLRLERQRRLVSSDHERLIWRLLTVGVILLGINKQLDLQSAATELARMLAHEYGWYRNRRQYQEAFIAASAVLALTSLAALAVLAWNAPVPTLWACTGATGLTVFVGIRAASFHHIDEMLGWTLGGLPLNWLLEMGSLMVIGWSARTRVKGRT
;
A
#
# COMPACT_ATOMS: atom_id res chain seq x y z
N MET A 1 -15.90 9.43 -2.18
CA MET A 1 -16.43 9.87 -0.88
C MET A 1 -16.40 8.66 0.04
N GLY A 2 -15.55 8.68 1.07
CA GLY A 2 -15.14 7.49 1.83
C GLY A 2 -16.31 6.66 2.37
N ASP A 3 -16.29 5.36 2.08
CA ASP A 3 -17.34 4.43 2.52
C ASP A 3 -17.60 4.57 4.03
N PRO A 4 -18.83 4.89 4.46
CA PRO A 4 -19.21 5.00 5.87
C PRO A 4 -19.34 3.63 6.54
N THR A 5 -18.58 2.64 6.06
CA THR A 5 -18.50 1.34 6.70
C THR A 5 -17.52 1.42 7.85
N ILE A 6 -17.87 0.79 8.98
CA ILE A 6 -16.97 0.58 10.13
C ILE A 6 -15.62 0.05 9.63
N GLY A 7 -15.64 -0.76 8.56
CA GLY A 7 -14.46 -1.30 7.90
C GLY A 7 -13.45 -0.26 7.39
N GLY A 8 -13.93 0.80 6.73
CA GLY A 8 -13.07 1.87 6.23
C GLY A 8 -12.34 2.60 7.36
N TRP A 9 -13.07 2.97 8.41
CA TRP A 9 -12.49 3.68 9.56
C TRP A 9 -11.47 2.84 10.33
N VAL A 10 -11.71 1.52 10.48
CA VAL A 10 -10.75 0.62 11.11
C VAL A 10 -9.47 0.49 10.27
N THR A 11 -9.55 0.41 8.94
CA THR A 11 -8.33 0.41 8.10
C THR A 11 -7.53 1.70 8.28
N VAL A 12 -8.18 2.85 8.37
CA VAL A 12 -7.54 4.16 8.55
C VAL A 12 -6.82 4.23 9.90
N ALA A 13 -7.47 3.75 10.97
CA ALA A 13 -6.84 3.62 12.27
C ALA A 13 -5.60 2.70 12.21
N LEU A 14 -5.69 1.58 11.48
CA LEU A 14 -4.54 0.69 11.25
C LEU A 14 -3.41 1.36 10.48
N TYR A 15 -3.69 2.11 9.41
CA TYR A 15 -2.68 2.90 8.69
C TYR A 15 -1.95 3.86 9.63
N ILE A 16 -2.68 4.58 10.48
CA ILE A 16 -2.09 5.50 11.47
C ILE A 16 -1.21 4.73 12.46
N VAL A 17 -1.70 3.63 13.02
CA VAL A 17 -0.96 2.81 14.00
C VAL A 17 0.34 2.27 13.38
N VAL A 18 0.28 1.72 12.16
CA VAL A 18 1.45 1.19 11.45
C VAL A 18 2.43 2.31 11.10
N ALA A 19 1.94 3.46 10.61
CA ALA A 19 2.80 4.61 10.31
C ALA A 19 3.54 5.11 11.57
N VAL A 20 2.84 5.19 12.71
CA VAL A 20 3.45 5.56 13.99
C VAL A 20 4.46 4.50 14.44
N ALA A 21 4.16 3.21 14.25
CA ALA A 21 5.08 2.12 14.58
C ALA A 21 6.37 2.18 13.75
N CYS A 22 6.27 2.34 12.43
CA CYS A 22 7.42 2.53 11.54
C CYS A 22 8.23 3.79 11.89
N HIS A 23 7.55 4.90 12.20
CA HIS A 23 8.22 6.13 12.62
C HIS A 23 8.93 5.98 13.97
N LYS A 24 8.37 5.21 14.91
CA LYS A 24 9.04 4.88 16.18
C LYS A 24 10.32 4.07 15.95
N VAL A 25 10.34 3.13 15.00
CA VAL A 25 11.57 2.39 14.63
C VAL A 25 12.65 3.37 14.17
N LEU A 26 12.33 4.33 13.30
CA LEU A 26 13.27 5.34 12.81
C LEU A 26 13.74 6.32 13.91
N ARG A 27 12.86 6.72 14.84
CA ARG A 27 13.23 7.58 15.98
C ARG A 27 14.13 6.87 16.98
N LEU A 28 13.80 5.62 17.31
CA LEU A 28 14.59 4.80 18.22
C LEU A 28 15.89 4.34 17.57
N GLU A 29 15.95 4.21 16.24
CA GLU A 29 17.20 4.04 15.52
C GLU A 29 18.17 5.19 15.78
N ARG A 30 17.71 6.44 15.64
CA ARG A 30 18.55 7.63 15.87
C ARG A 30 19.13 7.68 17.29
N GLN A 31 18.41 7.10 18.26
CA GLN A 31 18.82 7.10 19.68
C GLN A 31 19.59 5.83 20.12
N ARG A 32 19.29 4.65 19.56
CA ARG A 32 19.77 3.34 20.02
C ARG A 32 20.54 2.53 18.96
N ARG A 33 20.82 3.12 17.78
CA ARG A 33 21.41 2.42 16.61
C ARG A 33 20.73 1.07 16.33
N LEU A 34 19.40 1.03 16.37
CA LEU A 34 18.66 -0.23 16.22
C LEU A 34 18.88 -0.89 14.86
N VAL A 35 18.98 -0.08 13.81
CA VAL A 35 19.18 -0.46 12.41
C VAL A 35 20.68 -0.52 12.13
N SER A 36 21.12 -1.60 11.50
CA SER A 36 22.56 -1.83 11.28
C SER A 36 23.08 -1.28 9.95
N SER A 37 22.21 -0.97 9.00
CA SER A 37 22.57 -0.60 7.62
C SER A 37 21.74 0.56 7.08
N ASP A 38 22.35 1.43 6.27
CA ASP A 38 21.67 2.55 5.60
C ASP A 38 20.52 2.08 4.69
N HIS A 39 20.64 0.88 4.11
CA HIS A 39 19.57 0.26 3.31
C HIS A 39 18.34 -0.07 4.16
N GLU A 40 18.56 -0.59 5.37
CA GLU A 40 17.47 -0.90 6.31
C GLU A 40 16.77 0.39 6.76
N ARG A 41 17.52 1.49 6.99
CA ARG A 41 16.93 2.81 7.26
C ARG A 41 16.09 3.31 6.09
N LEU A 42 16.59 3.17 4.86
CA LEU A 42 15.86 3.58 3.66
C LEU A 42 14.56 2.79 3.50
N ILE A 43 14.56 1.47 3.74
CA ILE A 43 13.36 0.63 3.73
C ILE A 43 12.33 1.16 4.73
N TRP A 44 12.71 1.36 5.99
CA TRP A 44 11.77 1.86 7.02
C TRP A 44 11.22 3.26 6.69
N ARG A 45 12.03 4.12 6.06
CA ARG A 45 11.59 5.42 5.58
C ARG A 45 10.59 5.30 4.42
N LEU A 46 10.88 4.47 3.43
CA LEU A 46 9.99 4.18 2.30
C LEU A 46 8.67 3.56 2.77
N LEU A 47 8.71 2.64 3.73
CA LEU A 47 7.52 2.05 4.34
C LEU A 47 6.67 3.10 5.07
N THR A 48 7.30 3.96 5.87
CA THR A 48 6.58 5.02 6.60
C THR A 48 5.88 5.97 5.62
N VAL A 49 6.60 6.45 4.61
CA VAL A 49 6.04 7.35 3.59
C VAL A 49 4.97 6.64 2.77
N GLY A 50 5.22 5.40 2.33
CA GLY A 50 4.30 4.60 1.54
C GLY A 50 2.98 4.32 2.27
N VAL A 51 3.04 3.89 3.53
CA VAL A 51 1.84 3.65 4.37
C VAL A 51 1.04 4.94 4.57
N ILE A 52 1.70 6.09 4.79
CA ILE A 52 1.01 7.39 4.89
C ILE A 52 0.35 7.78 3.58
N LEU A 53 1.08 7.71 2.46
CA LEU A 53 0.55 8.05 1.14
C LEU A 53 -0.61 7.14 0.75
N LEU A 54 -0.54 5.85 1.07
CA LEU A 54 -1.63 4.90 0.81
C LEU A 54 -2.85 5.16 1.71
N GLY A 55 -2.66 5.50 2.98
CA GLY A 55 -3.76 5.90 3.87
C GLY A 55 -4.45 7.19 3.39
N ILE A 56 -3.66 8.18 2.95
CA ILE A 56 -4.15 9.42 2.33
C ILE A 56 -4.87 9.12 1.02
N ASN A 57 -4.29 8.28 0.16
CA ASN A 57 -4.89 7.84 -1.11
C ASN A 57 -6.25 7.18 -0.88
N LYS A 58 -6.36 6.29 0.13
CA LYS A 58 -7.61 5.63 0.47
C LYS A 58 -8.71 6.60 0.92
N GLN A 59 -8.35 7.69 1.58
CA GLN A 59 -9.31 8.73 2.00
C GLN A 59 -9.68 9.68 0.86
N LEU A 60 -8.71 10.08 0.05
CA LEU A 60 -8.92 10.97 -1.10
C LEU A 60 -9.63 10.28 -2.26
N ASP A 61 -9.66 8.94 -2.27
CA ASP A 61 -10.18 8.15 -3.37
C ASP A 61 -9.64 8.66 -4.71
N LEU A 62 -8.30 8.73 -4.82
CA LEU A 62 -7.61 9.31 -5.98
C LEU A 62 -8.02 8.60 -7.28
N GLN A 63 -8.43 7.34 -7.20
CA GLN A 63 -8.95 6.59 -8.34
C GLN A 63 -10.25 7.22 -8.87
N SER A 64 -11.21 7.51 -7.99
CA SER A 64 -12.43 8.23 -8.36
C SER A 64 -12.13 9.64 -8.87
N ALA A 65 -11.25 10.39 -8.18
CA ALA A 65 -10.88 11.74 -8.59
C ALA A 65 -10.17 11.78 -9.96
N ALA A 66 -9.23 10.87 -10.20
CA ALA A 66 -8.53 10.75 -11.49
C ALA A 66 -9.49 10.33 -12.60
N THR A 67 -10.44 9.44 -12.32
CA THR A 67 -11.47 9.04 -13.29
C THR A 67 -12.39 10.20 -13.63
N GLU A 68 -12.74 11.03 -12.65
CA GLU A 68 -13.57 12.21 -12.85
C GLU A 68 -12.82 13.30 -13.64
N LEU A 69 -11.56 13.58 -13.31
CA LEU A 69 -10.68 14.47 -14.09
C LEU A 69 -10.51 13.97 -15.53
N ALA A 70 -10.28 12.67 -15.71
CA ALA A 70 -10.20 12.07 -17.04
C ALA A 70 -11.53 12.20 -17.80
N ARG A 71 -12.67 12.13 -17.10
CA ARG A 71 -14.00 12.34 -17.71
C ARG A 71 -14.21 13.78 -18.15
N MET A 72 -13.79 14.76 -17.34
CA MET A 72 -13.85 16.19 -17.69
C MET A 72 -12.98 16.49 -18.90
N LEU A 73 -11.70 16.06 -18.88
CA LEU A 73 -10.78 16.20 -20.00
C LEU A 73 -11.29 15.47 -21.26
N ALA A 74 -11.90 14.29 -21.11
CA ALA A 74 -12.46 13.56 -22.25
C ALA A 74 -13.69 14.25 -22.88
N HIS A 75 -14.45 15.04 -22.11
CA HIS A 75 -15.54 15.86 -22.63
C HIS A 75 -15.03 17.12 -23.33
N GLU A 76 -13.97 17.73 -22.81
CA GLU A 76 -13.38 18.94 -23.36
C GLU A 76 -12.59 18.66 -24.67
N TYR A 77 -11.81 17.57 -24.72
CA TYR A 77 -10.96 17.22 -25.87
C TYR A 77 -11.56 16.18 -26.82
N GLY A 78 -12.81 15.74 -26.59
CA GLY A 78 -13.50 14.77 -27.46
C GLY A 78 -12.96 13.33 -27.39
N TRP A 79 -12.16 12.98 -26.38
CA TRP A 79 -11.52 11.66 -26.23
C TRP A 79 -12.46 10.52 -25.84
N TYR A 80 -13.77 10.77 -25.76
CA TYR A 80 -14.78 9.77 -25.41
C TYR A 80 -14.73 8.52 -26.29
N ARG A 81 -14.33 8.67 -27.56
CA ARG A 81 -14.24 7.57 -28.52
C ARG A 81 -13.08 6.61 -28.23
N ASN A 82 -12.07 7.04 -27.48
CA ASN A 82 -10.88 6.25 -27.12
C ASN A 82 -10.79 5.94 -25.61
N ARG A 83 -11.91 5.98 -24.87
CA ARG A 83 -11.98 5.67 -23.43
C ARG A 83 -11.18 4.45 -23.00
N ARG A 84 -11.26 3.38 -23.80
CA ARG A 84 -10.58 2.11 -23.54
C ARG A 84 -9.06 2.24 -23.55
N GLN A 85 -8.51 3.07 -24.45
CA GLN A 85 -7.06 3.29 -24.56
C GLN A 85 -6.49 4.01 -23.33
N TYR A 86 -7.22 4.97 -22.76
CA TYR A 86 -6.79 5.68 -21.55
C TYR A 86 -6.93 4.82 -20.29
N GLN A 87 -7.97 3.99 -20.20
CA GLN A 87 -8.10 3.01 -19.13
C GLN A 87 -6.96 1.98 -19.17
N GLU A 88 -6.66 1.43 -20.35
CA GLU A 88 -5.54 0.50 -20.55
C GLU A 88 -4.19 1.15 -20.21
N ALA A 89 -3.97 2.42 -20.60
CA ALA A 89 -2.76 3.16 -20.26
C ALA A 89 -2.62 3.41 -18.75
N PHE A 90 -3.72 3.75 -18.05
CA PHE A 90 -3.72 3.92 -16.60
C PHE A 90 -3.40 2.61 -15.88
N ILE A 91 -4.02 1.50 -16.31
CA ILE A 91 -3.75 0.17 -15.77
C ILE A 91 -2.29 -0.20 -16.01
N ALA A 92 -1.78 -0.05 -17.23
CA ALA A 92 -0.39 -0.34 -17.56
C ALA A 92 0.59 0.48 -16.72
N ALA A 93 0.36 1.80 -16.58
CA ALA A 93 1.19 2.67 -15.75
C ALA A 93 1.18 2.23 -14.27
N SER A 94 0.02 1.89 -13.72
CA SER A 94 -0.12 1.42 -12.34
C SER A 94 0.60 0.07 -12.12
N ALA A 95 0.51 -0.85 -13.08
CA ALA A 95 1.19 -2.14 -13.04
C ALA A 95 2.71 -1.98 -13.10
N VAL A 96 3.22 -1.10 -13.97
CA VAL A 96 4.65 -0.80 -14.06
C VAL A 96 5.15 -0.18 -12.75
N LEU A 97 4.40 0.77 -12.17
CA LEU A 97 4.75 1.36 -10.87
C LEU A 97 4.77 0.31 -9.75
N ALA A 98 3.79 -0.61 -9.72
CA ALA A 98 3.76 -1.69 -8.73
C ALA A 98 4.96 -2.64 -8.87
N LEU A 99 5.27 -3.07 -10.09
CA LEU A 99 6.40 -3.98 -10.38
C LEU A 99 7.76 -3.34 -10.07
N THR A 100 7.95 -2.08 -10.44
CA THR A 100 9.18 -1.34 -10.14
C THR A 100 9.36 -1.12 -8.65
N SER A 101 8.29 -0.81 -7.92
CA SER A 101 8.31 -0.71 -6.45
C SER A 101 8.67 -2.03 -5.80
N LEU A 102 8.12 -3.14 -6.29
CA LEU A 102 8.40 -4.49 -5.80
C LEU A 102 9.87 -4.88 -6.03
N ALA A 103 10.38 -4.64 -7.24
CA ALA A 103 11.77 -4.92 -7.59
C ALA A 103 12.74 -4.09 -6.73
N ALA A 104 12.45 -2.79 -6.54
CA ALA A 104 13.24 -1.92 -5.68
C ALA A 104 13.25 -2.42 -4.22
N LEU A 105 12.10 -2.82 -3.68
CA LEU A 105 12.02 -3.40 -2.33
C LEU A 105 12.79 -4.72 -2.22
N ALA A 106 12.70 -5.60 -3.22
CA ALA A 106 13.42 -6.88 -3.22
C ALA A 106 14.95 -6.69 -3.23
N VAL A 107 15.44 -5.75 -4.05
CA VAL A 107 16.88 -5.41 -4.11
C VAL A 107 17.35 -4.82 -2.78
N LEU A 108 16.58 -3.89 -2.20
CA LEU A 108 16.93 -3.28 -0.91
C LEU A 108 16.88 -4.30 0.24
N ALA A 109 15.96 -5.25 0.18
CA ALA A 109 15.74 -6.26 1.22
C ALA A 109 16.73 -7.43 1.19
N TRP A 110 17.51 -7.59 0.10
CA TRP A 110 18.36 -8.75 -0.13
C TRP A 110 19.30 -9.11 1.03
N ASN A 111 19.82 -8.10 1.75
CA ASN A 111 20.70 -8.28 2.91
C ASN A 111 20.07 -7.82 4.23
N ALA A 112 18.75 -7.69 4.29
CA ALA A 112 18.04 -7.16 5.44
C ALA A 112 17.82 -8.24 6.52
N PRO A 113 17.79 -7.87 7.81
CA PRO A 113 17.52 -8.80 8.89
C PRO A 113 16.08 -9.33 8.81
N VAL A 114 15.84 -10.54 9.34
CA VAL A 114 14.54 -11.26 9.29
C VAL A 114 13.31 -10.39 9.62
N PRO A 115 13.32 -9.52 10.65
CA PRO A 115 12.17 -8.63 10.89
C PRO A 115 11.90 -7.69 9.71
N THR A 116 12.93 -7.11 9.10
CA THR A 116 12.78 -6.23 7.94
C THR A 116 12.27 -7.00 6.73
N LEU A 117 12.65 -8.27 6.55
CA LEU A 117 12.07 -9.14 5.51
C LEU A 117 10.56 -9.33 5.71
N TRP A 118 10.09 -9.50 6.95
CA TRP A 118 8.65 -9.55 7.25
C TRP A 118 7.93 -8.23 6.93
N ALA A 119 8.58 -7.08 7.15
CA ALA A 119 8.00 -5.80 6.74
C ALA A 119 7.90 -5.69 5.20
N CYS A 120 8.93 -6.17 4.49
CA CYS A 120 8.95 -6.19 3.03
C CYS A 120 7.87 -7.12 2.46
N THR A 121 7.63 -8.31 3.05
CA THR A 121 6.55 -9.19 2.59
C THR A 121 5.17 -8.55 2.80
N GLY A 122 4.94 -7.89 3.94
CA GLY A 122 3.71 -7.11 4.15
C GLY A 122 3.56 -5.96 3.15
N ALA A 123 4.64 -5.25 2.82
CA ALA A 123 4.63 -4.16 1.85
C ALA A 123 4.39 -4.64 0.41
N THR A 124 4.94 -5.80 0.06
CA THR A 124 4.65 -6.52 -1.19
C THR A 124 3.16 -6.85 -1.28
N GLY A 125 2.59 -7.44 -0.22
CA GLY A 125 1.15 -7.75 -0.17
C GLY A 125 0.28 -6.51 -0.38
N LEU A 126 0.64 -5.41 0.27
CA LEU A 126 -0.06 -4.13 0.12
C LEU A 126 0.06 -3.55 -1.31
N THR A 127 1.25 -3.65 -1.91
CA THR A 127 1.51 -3.16 -3.28
C THR A 127 0.74 -3.98 -4.31
N VAL A 128 0.72 -5.31 -4.15
CA VAL A 128 -0.07 -6.21 -5.01
C VAL A 128 -1.55 -5.91 -4.86
N PHE A 129 -2.06 -5.74 -3.65
CA PHE A 129 -3.46 -5.37 -3.40
C PHE A 129 -3.84 -4.05 -4.11
N VAL A 130 -3.02 -3.01 -3.96
CA VAL A 130 -3.25 -1.73 -4.64
C VAL A 130 -3.17 -1.88 -6.16
N GLY A 131 -2.23 -2.66 -6.67
CA GLY A 131 -2.09 -2.95 -8.09
C GLY A 131 -3.31 -3.69 -8.66
N ILE A 132 -3.85 -4.67 -7.94
CA ILE A 132 -5.07 -5.37 -8.34
C ILE A 132 -6.26 -4.41 -8.38
N ARG A 133 -6.41 -3.56 -7.35
CA ARG A 133 -7.47 -2.55 -7.28
C ARG A 133 -7.37 -1.52 -8.41
N ALA A 134 -6.15 -1.14 -8.78
CA ALA A 134 -5.90 -0.24 -9.90
C ALA A 134 -6.16 -0.90 -11.26
N ALA A 135 -5.92 -2.20 -11.37
CA ALA A 135 -6.08 -2.94 -12.62
C ALA A 135 -7.55 -3.13 -13.04
N SER A 136 -8.52 -2.93 -12.13
CA SER A 136 -9.98 -2.86 -12.40
C SER A 136 -10.47 -3.83 -13.50
N PHE A 137 -9.98 -5.07 -13.46
CA PHE A 137 -10.59 -6.13 -14.25
C PHE A 137 -11.86 -6.53 -13.52
N HIS A 138 -13.01 -6.31 -14.17
CA HIS A 138 -14.34 -6.58 -13.63
C HIS A 138 -14.46 -7.97 -12.96
N HIS A 139 -13.71 -8.97 -13.44
CA HIS A 139 -13.65 -10.31 -12.84
C HIS A 139 -12.89 -10.39 -11.51
N ILE A 140 -11.82 -9.62 -11.33
CA ILE A 140 -11.01 -9.67 -10.11
C ILE A 140 -11.67 -8.84 -9.00
N ASP A 141 -12.34 -7.74 -9.35
CA ASP A 141 -13.14 -6.96 -8.38
C ASP A 141 -14.32 -7.78 -7.84
N GLU A 142 -14.99 -8.60 -8.68
CA GLU A 142 -16.02 -9.54 -8.21
C GLU A 142 -15.44 -10.63 -7.30
N MET A 143 -14.28 -11.20 -7.66
CA MET A 143 -13.61 -12.22 -6.83
C MET A 143 -13.09 -11.65 -5.51
N LEU A 144 -12.69 -10.38 -5.47
CA LEU A 144 -12.28 -9.65 -4.27
C LEU A 144 -13.45 -9.17 -3.41
N GLY A 145 -14.63 -9.03 -4.04
CA GLY A 145 -15.91 -8.83 -3.38
C GLY A 145 -16.44 -10.09 -2.69
N TRP A 146 -15.82 -11.26 -2.91
CA TRP A 146 -16.19 -12.47 -2.18
C TRP A 146 -15.96 -12.30 -0.67
N THR A 147 -17.03 -12.55 0.08
CA THR A 147 -17.01 -12.54 1.53
C THR A 147 -16.51 -13.89 2.03
N LEU A 148 -15.24 -13.97 2.42
CA LEU A 148 -14.71 -15.16 3.08
C LEU A 148 -15.02 -15.04 4.58
N GLY A 149 -15.94 -15.87 5.08
CA GLY A 149 -16.34 -15.84 6.50
C GLY A 149 -17.07 -14.55 6.92
N GLY A 150 -17.79 -13.90 5.99
CA GLY A 150 -18.56 -12.67 6.26
C GLY A 150 -17.75 -11.37 6.16
N LEU A 151 -16.44 -11.44 5.90
CA LEU A 151 -15.59 -10.28 5.64
C LEU A 151 -15.14 -10.26 4.18
N PRO A 152 -15.18 -9.10 3.49
CA PRO A 152 -14.72 -9.01 2.11
C PRO A 152 -13.21 -9.29 2.04
N LEU A 153 -12.79 -10.09 1.07
CA LEU A 153 -11.38 -10.52 0.89
C LEU A 153 -10.42 -9.32 0.81
N ASN A 154 -10.88 -8.22 0.22
CA ASN A 154 -10.19 -6.92 0.22
C ASN A 154 -9.70 -6.49 1.60
N TRP A 155 -10.56 -6.63 2.60
CA TRP A 155 -10.29 -6.21 3.97
C TRP A 155 -9.26 -7.12 4.63
N LEU A 156 -9.36 -8.43 4.38
CA LEU A 156 -8.40 -9.41 4.90
C LEU A 156 -7.00 -9.18 4.34
N LEU A 157 -6.87 -8.92 3.04
CA LEU A 157 -5.58 -8.67 2.39
C LEU A 157 -4.94 -7.35 2.86
N GLU A 158 -5.73 -6.28 2.92
CA GLU A 158 -5.22 -4.97 3.32
C GLU A 158 -4.87 -4.93 4.82
N MET A 159 -5.77 -5.40 5.67
CA MET A 159 -5.51 -5.46 7.12
C MET A 159 -4.41 -6.46 7.46
N GLY A 160 -4.41 -7.64 6.83
CA GLY A 160 -3.37 -8.64 7.03
C GLY A 160 -1.99 -8.10 6.69
N SER A 161 -1.85 -7.41 5.55
CA SER A 161 -0.60 -6.77 5.15
C SER A 161 -0.13 -5.71 6.16
N LEU A 162 -1.04 -4.85 6.64
CA LEU A 162 -0.75 -3.84 7.66
C LEU A 162 -0.36 -4.46 9.00
N MET A 163 -1.02 -5.54 9.42
CA MET A 163 -0.71 -6.27 10.65
C MET A 163 0.68 -6.89 10.60
N VAL A 164 1.08 -7.47 9.47
CA VAL A 164 2.43 -8.04 9.27
C VAL A 164 3.50 -6.95 9.38
N ILE A 165 3.30 -5.78 8.76
CA ILE A 165 4.23 -4.64 8.87
C ILE A 165 4.30 -4.14 10.31
N GLY A 166 3.15 -3.97 10.98
CA GLY A 166 3.10 -3.52 12.37
C GLY A 166 3.75 -4.51 13.35
N TRP A 167 3.56 -5.80 13.14
CA TRP A 167 4.20 -6.86 13.93
C TRP A 167 5.72 -6.83 13.76
N SER A 168 6.19 -6.74 12.51
CA SER A 168 7.62 -6.60 12.20
C SER A 168 8.25 -5.38 12.90
N ALA A 169 7.57 -4.22 12.85
CA ALA A 169 8.05 -3.01 13.53
C ALA A 169 8.22 -3.24 15.04
N ARG A 170 7.25 -3.94 15.66
CA ARG A 170 7.27 -4.24 17.10
C ARG A 170 8.36 -5.25 17.48
N THR A 171 8.55 -6.31 16.70
CA THR A 171 9.60 -7.30 16.96
C THR A 171 10.99 -6.68 16.80
N ARG A 172 11.17 -5.75 15.84
CA ARG A 172 12.44 -5.05 15.67
C ARG A 172 12.81 -4.14 16.84
N VAL A 173 11.81 -3.50 17.46
CA VAL A 173 12.02 -2.68 18.67
C VAL A 173 12.35 -3.54 19.88
N LYS A 174 11.70 -4.70 20.05
CA LYS A 174 11.92 -5.61 21.20
C LYS A 174 13.20 -6.43 21.09
N GLY A 175 13.64 -6.83 19.89
CA GLY A 175 14.80 -7.72 19.72
C GLY A 175 16.17 -7.10 20.07
N ARG A 176 16.22 -5.85 20.54
CA ARG A 176 17.45 -5.17 20.99
C ARG A 176 17.31 -4.48 22.36
N THR A 177 16.22 -4.72 23.08
CA THR A 177 16.09 -4.43 24.51
C THR A 177 16.38 -5.68 25.30
#